data_AF-A0A9P0IW99-F1
#
_entry.id   AF-A0A9P0IW99-F1
#
_cell.length_a   1.000
_cell.length_b   1.000
_cell.length_c   1.000
_cell.angle_alpha   90.00
_cell.angle_beta   90.00
_cell.angle_gamma   90.00
#
_symmetry.space_group_name_H-M   'P 1'
#
loop_
_entity.id
_entity.type
_entity.pdbx_description
1 polymer ?
#
loop_
_entity_poly.entity_id
_entity_poly.type
_entity_poly.pdbx_seq_one_letter_code
_entity_poly.pdbx_strand_id
1 'polypeptide(L)'
;MLNAQEIENIKEMVNILRILEKVTKEISGQRYGTMSLVIPIISCIKDNLSAITPTFRIGIELKKVLTDEVKGRFEFIEQNFLLSISTLLDPRFKNIHFKDAVALSKHLVFIQSSINNMENSTPDIDYSNDSSDSVSDPSQVDLWGYHKELAQKYQKKYIDKSNQENQQNLGHEITMYLSTPVSTLNTDPLMCGKN
;
A
#
# COMPACT_ATOMS: atom_id res chain seq x y z
N MET A 1 18.52 9.28 38.20
CA MET A 1 18.04 7.90 37.99
C MET A 1 16.60 7.99 37.52
N LEU A 2 16.21 7.28 36.46
CA LEU A 2 14.81 7.21 36.02
C LEU A 2 14.02 6.31 36.97
N ASN A 3 12.78 6.69 37.27
CA ASN A 3 11.87 5.87 38.06
C ASN A 3 11.26 4.75 37.20
N ALA A 4 10.77 3.68 37.83
CA ALA A 4 10.18 2.52 37.14
C ALA A 4 9.02 2.92 36.20
N GLN A 5 8.16 3.84 36.65
CA GLN A 5 7.06 4.39 35.84
C GLN A 5 7.55 5.09 34.57
N GLU A 6 8.66 5.84 34.67
CA GLU A 6 9.23 6.57 33.53
C GLU A 6 9.81 5.60 32.51
N ILE A 7 10.42 4.50 32.97
CA ILE A 7 10.93 3.44 32.11
C ILE A 7 9.78 2.75 31.35
N GLU A 8 8.66 2.47 32.00
CA GLU A 8 7.48 1.87 31.36
C GLU A 8 6.84 2.82 30.33
N ASN A 9 6.70 4.10 30.67
CA ASN A 9 6.24 5.13 29.73
C ASN A 9 7.13 5.19 28.48
N ILE A 10 8.45 5.20 28.64
CA ILE A 10 9.39 5.23 27.50
C ILE A 10 9.25 3.96 26.65
N LYS A 11 9.12 2.78 27.26
CA LYS A 11 8.92 1.52 26.51
C LYS A 11 7.65 1.56 25.67
N GLU A 12 6.55 2.09 26.20
CA GLU A 12 5.31 2.24 25.47
C GLU A 12 5.44 3.25 24.31
N MET A 13 6.09 4.40 24.53
CA MET A 13 6.37 5.38 23.48
C MET A 13 7.22 4.80 22.35
N VAL A 14 8.28 4.06 22.69
CA VAL A 14 9.12 3.36 21.71
C VAL A 14 8.30 2.36 20.90
N ASN A 15 7.35 1.66 21.53
CA ASN A 15 6.47 0.74 20.83
C ASN A 15 5.54 1.46 19.84
N ILE A 16 4.96 2.60 20.23
CA ILE A 16 4.11 3.42 19.36
C ILE A 16 4.90 3.95 18.15
N LEU A 17 6.13 4.44 18.39
CA LEU A 17 6.96 5.05 17.33
C LEU A 17 7.61 4.02 16.39
N ARG A 18 7.62 2.73 16.77
CA ARG A 18 8.27 1.66 16.00
C ARG A 18 7.73 1.53 14.58
N ILE A 19 6.44 1.76 14.36
CA ILE A 19 5.89 1.71 12.99
C ILE A 19 6.50 2.79 12.09
N LEU A 20 6.74 3.99 12.61
CA LEU A 20 7.35 5.08 11.86
C LEU A 20 8.82 4.79 11.55
N GLU A 21 9.54 4.17 12.49
CA GLU A 21 10.91 3.74 12.29
C GLU A 21 11.02 2.70 11.16
N LYS A 22 10.14 1.69 11.15
CA LYS A 22 10.09 0.69 10.07
C LYS A 22 9.74 1.31 8.72
N VAL A 23 8.74 2.18 8.67
CA VAL A 23 8.37 2.89 7.44
C VAL A 23 9.53 3.75 6.93
N THR A 24 10.22 4.46 7.83
CA THR A 24 11.34 5.32 7.44
C THR A 24 12.47 4.50 6.85
N LYS A 25 12.78 3.32 7.43
CA LYS A 25 13.76 2.39 6.87
C LYS A 25 13.36 1.87 5.49
N GLU A 26 12.08 1.52 5.33
CA GLU A 26 11.54 1.03 4.05
C GLU A 26 11.66 2.11 2.95
N ILE A 27 11.23 3.34 3.24
CA ILE A 27 11.29 4.47 2.30
C ILE A 27 12.74 4.87 2.00
N SER A 28 13.63 4.76 2.99
CA SER A 28 15.06 5.08 2.82
C SER A 28 15.81 3.99 2.05
N GLY A 29 15.15 2.88 1.71
CA GLY A 29 15.69 1.86 0.81
C GLY A 29 15.87 2.42 -0.60
N GLN A 30 17.13 2.60 -1.03
CA GLN A 30 17.49 3.25 -2.29
C GLN A 30 16.91 2.58 -3.56
N ARG A 31 16.44 1.33 -3.47
CA ARG A 31 16.05 0.51 -4.62
C ARG A 31 14.54 0.44 -4.89
N TYR A 32 13.70 0.92 -3.98
CA TYR A 32 12.25 0.66 -4.05
C TYR A 32 11.36 1.89 -3.77
N GLY A 33 11.92 3.08 -3.56
CA GLY A 33 11.19 4.33 -3.31
C GLY A 33 10.35 4.83 -4.49
N THR A 34 9.43 4.00 -4.98
CA THR A 34 8.50 4.31 -6.06
C THR A 34 7.26 4.99 -5.51
N MET A 35 6.65 5.87 -6.31
CA MET A 35 5.39 6.56 -5.97
C MET A 35 4.27 5.57 -5.58
N SER A 36 4.34 4.32 -6.07
CA SER A 36 3.39 3.25 -5.78
C SER A 36 3.39 2.76 -4.33
N LEU A 37 4.45 3.04 -3.54
CA LEU A 37 4.53 2.64 -2.13
C LEU A 37 3.77 3.56 -1.18
N VAL A 38 3.51 4.80 -1.58
CA VAL A 38 3.06 5.85 -0.66
C VAL A 38 1.67 5.52 -0.09
N ILE A 39 0.70 5.18 -0.93
CA ILE A 39 -0.66 4.83 -0.50
C ILE A 39 -0.66 3.55 0.38
N PRO A 40 -0.01 2.45 -0.02
CA PRO A 40 0.13 1.25 0.81
C PRO A 40 0.74 1.52 2.19
N ILE A 41 1.84 2.28 2.26
CA ILE A 41 2.51 2.62 3.51
C ILE A 41 1.58 3.39 4.44
N ILE A 42 0.92 4.42 3.94
CA ILE A 42 -0.01 5.24 4.74
C ILE A 42 -1.16 4.38 5.25
N SER A 43 -1.68 3.47 4.41
CA SER A 43 -2.72 2.52 4.81
C SER A 43 -2.26 1.62 5.95
N CYS A 44 -1.03 1.09 5.88
CA CYS A 44 -0.44 0.25 6.92
C CYS A 44 -0.14 1.02 8.22
N ILE A 45 0.31 2.29 8.13
CA ILE A 45 0.49 3.15 9.32
C ILE A 45 -0.84 3.34 10.04
N LYS A 46 -1.89 3.71 9.30
CA LYS A 46 -3.23 3.95 9.86
C LYS A 46 -3.75 2.69 10.56
N ASP A 47 -3.58 1.53 9.95
CA ASP A 47 -3.99 0.25 10.53
C ASP A 47 -3.19 -0.08 11.81
N ASN A 48 -1.86 0.02 11.75
CA ASN A 48 -1.00 -0.31 12.89
C ASN A 48 -1.26 0.61 14.11
N LEU A 49 -1.42 1.92 13.87
CA LEU A 49 -1.79 2.87 14.93
C LEU A 49 -3.16 2.54 15.52
N SER A 50 -4.11 2.09 14.70
CA SER A 50 -5.43 1.68 15.20
C SER A 50 -5.36 0.48 16.14
N ALA A 51 -4.50 -0.51 15.82
CA ALA A 51 -4.30 -1.74 16.58
C ALA A 51 -3.57 -1.54 17.93
N ILE A 52 -2.67 -0.57 18.02
CA ILE A 52 -1.93 -0.28 19.27
C ILE A 52 -2.89 0.23 20.33
N THR A 53 -2.97 -0.43 21.49
CA THR A 53 -3.79 0.02 22.63
C THR A 53 -2.86 0.43 23.78
N PRO A 54 -2.50 1.72 23.88
CA PRO A 54 -1.65 2.21 24.96
C PRO A 54 -2.41 2.22 26.30
N THR A 55 -1.67 1.97 27.37
CA THR A 55 -2.14 1.87 28.75
C THR A 55 -1.85 3.13 29.54
N PHE A 56 -0.73 3.81 29.27
CA PHE A 56 -0.34 5.01 30.00
C PHE A 56 -0.91 6.27 29.34
N ARG A 57 -1.20 7.28 30.16
CA ARG A 57 -1.75 8.57 29.69
C ARG A 57 -0.90 9.19 28.58
N ILE A 58 0.42 9.15 28.74
CA ILE A 58 1.37 9.73 27.77
C ILE A 58 1.32 8.98 26.42
N GLY A 59 1.17 7.65 26.45
CA GLY A 59 1.05 6.83 25.24
C GLY A 59 -0.26 7.06 24.51
N ILE A 60 -1.37 7.24 25.25
CA ILE A 60 -2.67 7.61 24.69
C ILE A 60 -2.59 8.96 23.97
N GLU A 61 -1.97 9.96 24.61
CA GLU A 61 -1.78 11.29 24.02
C GLU A 61 -0.89 11.24 22.78
N LEU A 62 0.23 10.51 22.84
CA LEU A 62 1.14 10.33 21.70
C LEU A 62 0.43 9.64 20.52
N LYS A 63 -0.31 8.55 20.77
CA LYS A 63 -1.10 7.86 19.73
C LYS A 63 -2.10 8.81 19.09
N LYS A 64 -2.80 9.61 19.89
CA LYS A 64 -3.79 10.57 19.41
C LYS A 64 -3.15 11.61 18.49
N VAL A 65 -2.12 12.30 18.98
CA VAL A 65 -1.39 13.31 18.19
C VAL A 65 -0.86 12.70 16.89
N LEU A 66 -0.28 11.51 16.96
CA LEU A 66 0.26 10.86 15.77
C LEU A 66 -0.83 10.48 14.76
N THR A 67 -1.98 10.00 15.23
CA THR A 67 -3.13 9.68 14.38
C THR A 67 -3.69 10.94 13.72
N ASP A 68 -3.79 12.04 14.46
CA ASP A 68 -4.27 13.33 13.97
C ASP A 68 -3.31 13.92 12.92
N GLU A 69 -1.99 13.82 13.13
CA GLU A 69 -0.98 14.25 12.15
C GLU A 69 -1.01 13.40 10.88
N VAL A 70 -1.10 12.08 11.00
CA VAL A 70 -1.21 11.18 9.83
C VAL A 70 -2.49 11.47 9.06
N LYS A 71 -3.60 11.74 9.76
CA LYS A 71 -4.85 12.13 9.11
C LYS A 71 -4.68 13.47 8.41
N GLY A 72 -4.25 14.53 9.11
CA GLY A 72 -4.14 15.88 8.54
C GLY A 72 -3.22 15.97 7.33
N ARG A 73 -2.12 15.22 7.31
CA ARG A 73 -1.17 15.22 6.18
C ARG A 73 -1.59 14.34 5.01
N PHE A 74 -2.32 13.25 5.27
CA PHE A 74 -2.60 12.21 4.29
C PHE A 74 -4.09 11.86 4.16
N GLU A 75 -4.97 12.82 4.41
CA GLU A 75 -6.42 12.64 4.29
C GLU A 75 -6.82 12.40 2.83
N PHE A 76 -6.30 13.23 1.92
CA PHE A 76 -6.66 13.23 0.50
C PHE A 76 -5.59 12.59 -0.39
N ILE A 77 -4.75 11.70 0.16
CA ILE A 77 -3.63 11.14 -0.59
C ILE A 77 -4.09 10.33 -1.82
N GLU A 78 -5.25 9.67 -1.73
CA GLU A 78 -5.88 8.92 -2.83
C GLU A 78 -6.44 9.84 -3.93
N GLN A 79 -6.53 11.15 -3.70
CA GLN A 79 -6.90 12.12 -4.75
C GLN A 79 -5.67 12.57 -5.56
N ASN A 80 -4.45 12.33 -5.05
CA ASN A 80 -3.25 12.62 -5.81
C ASN A 80 -3.15 11.64 -6.98
N PHE A 81 -3.21 12.19 -8.18
CA PHE A 81 -3.23 11.44 -9.43
C PHE A 81 -1.99 10.55 -9.60
N LEU A 82 -0.77 11.10 -9.45
CA LEU A 82 0.47 10.34 -9.68
C LEU A 82 0.62 9.18 -8.70
N LEU A 83 0.35 9.42 -7.41
CA LEU A 83 0.43 8.38 -6.39
C LEU A 83 -0.61 7.29 -6.60
N SER A 84 -1.82 7.68 -7.00
CA SER A 84 -2.92 6.75 -7.19
C SER A 84 -2.74 5.88 -8.42
N ILE A 85 -2.40 6.48 -9.56
CA ILE A 85 -2.16 5.75 -10.80
C ILE A 85 -0.95 4.82 -10.66
N SER A 86 0.16 5.31 -10.09
CA SER A 86 1.33 4.45 -9.85
C SER A 86 1.03 3.28 -8.91
N THR A 87 0.24 3.49 -7.86
CA THR A 87 -0.18 2.41 -6.95
C THR A 87 -1.11 1.41 -7.66
N LEU A 88 -2.05 1.88 -8.47
CA LEU A 88 -3.00 1.03 -9.20
C LEU A 88 -2.30 0.14 -10.22
N LEU A 89 -1.35 0.70 -10.95
CA LEU A 89 -0.58 -0.01 -11.98
C LEU A 89 0.51 -0.90 -11.40
N ASP A 90 0.83 -0.78 -10.10
CA ASP A 90 1.77 -1.67 -9.44
C ASP A 90 1.08 -3.00 -9.07
N PRO A 91 1.51 -4.15 -9.66
CA PRO A 91 0.87 -5.45 -9.44
C PRO A 91 0.92 -5.91 -7.98
N ARG A 92 1.84 -5.35 -7.17
CA ARG A 92 1.97 -5.66 -5.74
C ARG A 92 0.85 -5.02 -4.92
N PHE A 93 0.25 -3.91 -5.38
CA PHE A 93 -0.71 -3.13 -4.58
C PHE A 93 -2.09 -3.04 -5.21
N LYS A 94 -2.17 -2.75 -6.52
CA LYS A 94 -3.44 -2.57 -7.23
C LYS A 94 -4.38 -1.63 -6.47
N ASN A 95 -5.66 -2.00 -6.35
CA ASN A 95 -6.68 -1.21 -5.66
C ASN A 95 -6.92 -1.62 -4.19
N ILE A 96 -6.12 -2.52 -3.61
CA ILE A 96 -6.45 -3.13 -2.30
C ILE A 96 -6.34 -2.15 -1.12
N HIS A 97 -5.52 -1.11 -1.26
CA HIS A 97 -5.25 -0.13 -0.21
C HIS A 97 -6.12 1.14 -0.32
N PHE A 98 -6.95 1.25 -1.35
CA PHE A 98 -7.84 2.39 -1.56
C PHE A 98 -9.09 2.27 -0.68
N LYS A 99 -9.44 3.38 -0.02
CA LYS A 99 -10.65 3.51 0.81
C LYS A 99 -11.64 4.51 0.20
N ASP A 100 -11.19 5.46 -0.61
CA ASP A 100 -12.03 6.41 -1.33
C ASP A 100 -12.49 5.81 -2.67
N ALA A 101 -13.70 5.25 -2.68
CA ALA A 101 -14.30 4.66 -3.87
C ALA A 101 -14.51 5.67 -5.00
N VAL A 102 -14.74 6.95 -4.67
CA VAL A 102 -14.96 8.01 -5.67
C VAL A 102 -13.65 8.34 -6.36
N ALA A 103 -12.57 8.57 -5.59
CA ALA A 103 -11.24 8.80 -6.15
C ALA A 103 -10.78 7.60 -6.99
N LEU A 104 -10.92 6.37 -6.47
CA LEU A 104 -10.58 5.15 -7.20
C LEU A 104 -11.31 5.06 -8.54
N SER A 105 -12.62 5.31 -8.58
CA SER A 105 -13.40 5.24 -9.82
C SER A 105 -12.91 6.23 -10.88
N LYS A 106 -12.56 7.47 -10.48
CA LYS A 106 -12.03 8.49 -11.39
C LYS A 106 -10.71 8.05 -12.02
N HIS A 107 -9.81 7.49 -11.22
CA HIS A 107 -8.52 7.00 -11.70
C HIS A 107 -8.66 5.81 -12.65
N LEU A 108 -9.60 4.89 -12.37
CA LEU A 108 -9.87 3.75 -13.27
C LEU A 108 -10.45 4.21 -14.61
N VAL A 109 -11.37 5.18 -14.61
CA VAL A 109 -11.90 5.78 -15.85
C VAL A 109 -10.78 6.46 -16.64
N PHE A 110 -9.86 7.15 -15.95
CA PHE A 110 -8.69 7.73 -16.59
C PHE A 110 -7.84 6.66 -17.28
N ILE A 111 -7.46 5.59 -16.58
CA ILE A 111 -6.65 4.50 -17.15
C ILE A 111 -7.34 3.91 -18.38
N GLN A 112 -8.66 3.68 -18.31
CA GLN A 112 -9.43 3.17 -19.45
C GLN A 112 -9.36 4.11 -20.65
N SER A 113 -9.55 5.41 -20.42
CA SER A 113 -9.44 6.40 -21.49
C SER A 113 -8.04 6.46 -22.11
N SER A 114 -6.99 6.26 -21.30
CA SER A 114 -5.62 6.20 -21.78
C SER A 114 -5.36 4.97 -22.66
N ILE A 115 -5.86 3.80 -22.26
CA ILE A 115 -5.75 2.56 -23.06
C ILE A 115 -6.42 2.75 -24.43
N ASN A 116 -7.67 3.21 -24.44
CA ASN A 116 -8.42 3.43 -25.68
C ASN A 116 -7.75 4.45 -26.62
N ASN A 117 -7.06 5.45 -26.06
CA ASN A 117 -6.30 6.43 -26.84
C ASN A 117 -5.00 5.86 -27.41
N MET A 118 -4.38 4.89 -26.73
CA MET A 118 -3.11 4.27 -27.13
C MET A 118 -3.30 3.22 -28.24
N GLU A 119 -4.46 2.56 -28.29
CA GLU A 119 -4.85 1.69 -29.43
C GLU A 119 -4.88 2.44 -30.77
N ASN A 120 -4.95 3.78 -30.75
CA ASN A 120 -4.94 4.62 -31.94
C ASN A 120 -3.53 5.17 -32.31
N SER A 121 -2.47 4.80 -31.59
CA SER A 121 -1.10 5.28 -31.84
C SER A 121 -0.05 4.31 -31.29
N THR A 122 0.50 3.45 -32.15
CA THR A 122 1.69 2.63 -31.84
C THR A 122 2.97 3.45 -32.06
N PRO A 123 3.95 3.39 -31.14
CA PRO A 123 5.10 2.54 -31.42
C PRO A 123 5.69 1.78 -30.21
N ASP A 124 6.30 0.64 -30.52
CA ASP A 124 7.03 -0.26 -29.63
C ASP A 124 8.28 0.41 -29.02
N ILE A 125 8.52 0.19 -27.72
CA ILE A 125 9.81 0.47 -27.09
C ILE A 125 10.19 -0.68 -26.15
N ASP A 126 11.33 -1.29 -26.46
CA ASP A 126 11.96 -2.43 -25.79
C ASP A 126 13.00 -1.92 -24.76
N TYR A 127 12.97 -2.42 -23.52
CA TYR A 127 14.04 -2.17 -22.54
C TYR A 127 14.29 -3.35 -21.59
N SER A 128 15.59 -3.65 -21.47
CA SER A 128 16.22 -4.74 -20.72
C SER A 128 16.27 -4.52 -19.20
N ASN A 129 16.37 -5.63 -18.46
CA ASN A 129 16.21 -5.74 -17.00
C ASN A 129 17.54 -5.93 -16.25
N ASP A 130 17.64 -5.51 -14.99
CA ASP A 130 18.69 -5.94 -14.04
C ASP A 130 18.16 -6.06 -12.60
N SER A 131 18.73 -6.97 -11.80
CA SER A 131 18.08 -7.63 -10.64
C SER A 131 18.92 -7.74 -9.35
N SER A 132 18.24 -8.11 -8.25
CA SER A 132 18.69 -8.52 -6.88
C SER A 132 19.02 -7.36 -5.91
N ASP A 133 18.98 -7.46 -4.56
CA ASP A 133 18.95 -8.60 -3.63
C ASP A 133 18.42 -8.16 -2.23
N SER A 134 18.12 -9.16 -1.38
CA SER A 134 17.36 -9.14 -0.12
C SER A 134 18.16 -8.91 1.18
N VAL A 135 17.49 -8.44 2.26
CA VAL A 135 17.88 -8.73 3.67
C VAL A 135 16.64 -8.77 4.58
N SER A 136 16.51 -9.81 5.42
CA SER A 136 15.48 -9.95 6.46
C SER A 136 16.12 -9.93 7.86
N ASP A 137 15.52 -9.23 8.82
CA ASP A 137 15.84 -9.30 10.26
C ASP A 137 14.54 -9.41 11.10
N PRO A 138 14.44 -10.29 12.12
CA PRO A 138 13.19 -10.60 12.79
C PRO A 138 13.05 -9.86 14.13
N SER A 139 12.12 -8.90 14.24
CA SER A 139 11.40 -8.65 15.51
C SER A 139 10.05 -7.90 15.34
N GLN A 140 9.00 -8.64 15.70
CA GLN A 140 7.61 -8.32 16.11
C GLN A 140 7.06 -6.88 15.91
N VAL A 141 7.00 -6.40 14.66
CA VAL A 141 5.92 -5.54 14.10
C VAL A 141 5.98 -5.80 12.59
N ASP A 142 5.05 -6.57 12.02
CA ASP A 142 5.05 -6.83 10.57
C ASP A 142 4.44 -5.61 9.85
N LEU A 143 5.28 -4.75 9.28
CA LEU A 143 4.84 -3.57 8.50
C LEU A 143 3.84 -3.98 7.41
N TRP A 144 4.10 -5.12 6.77
CA TRP A 144 3.32 -5.64 5.67
C TRP A 144 2.25 -6.66 6.11
N GLY A 145 2.04 -6.83 7.42
CA GLY A 145 1.03 -7.76 7.94
C GLY A 145 -0.38 -7.42 7.44
N TYR A 146 -0.75 -6.15 7.53
CA TYR A 146 -2.04 -5.66 7.02
C TYR A 146 -2.16 -5.84 5.50
N HIS A 147 -1.09 -5.58 4.76
CA HIS A 147 -1.07 -5.82 3.31
C HIS A 147 -1.28 -7.31 2.96
N LYS A 148 -0.63 -8.23 3.67
CA LYS A 148 -0.80 -9.68 3.48
C LYS A 148 -2.25 -10.10 3.77
N GLU A 149 -2.88 -9.53 4.79
CA GLU A 149 -4.30 -9.78 5.09
C GLU A 149 -5.22 -9.29 3.97
N LEU A 150 -4.99 -8.07 3.48
CA LEU A 150 -5.74 -7.51 2.34
C LEU A 150 -5.56 -8.36 1.08
N ALA A 151 -4.33 -8.78 0.77
CA ALA A 151 -4.00 -9.63 -0.36
C ALA A 151 -4.75 -10.98 -0.31
N GLN A 152 -4.81 -11.61 0.86
CA GLN A 152 -5.55 -12.86 1.07
C GLN A 152 -7.06 -12.67 0.91
N LYS A 153 -7.63 -11.59 1.46
CA LYS A 153 -9.06 -11.25 1.28
C LYS A 153 -9.38 -11.00 -0.19
N TYR A 154 -8.49 -10.32 -0.89
CA TYR A 154 -8.61 -10.04 -2.32
C TYR A 154 -8.65 -11.32 -3.15
N GLN A 155 -7.74 -12.26 -2.87
CA GLN A 155 -7.69 -13.55 -3.55
C GLN A 155 -8.93 -14.41 -3.30
N LYS A 156 -9.47 -14.43 -2.07
CA LYS A 156 -10.72 -15.13 -1.76
C LYS A 156 -11.91 -14.54 -2.54
N LYS A 157 -12.01 -13.20 -2.58
CA LYS A 157 -13.06 -12.49 -3.34
C LYS A 157 -13.00 -12.78 -4.84
N TYR A 158 -11.82 -13.04 -5.40
CA TYR A 158 -11.67 -13.47 -6.79
C TYR A 158 -12.19 -14.89 -7.01
N ILE A 159 -11.81 -15.85 -6.17
CA ILE A 159 -12.27 -17.25 -6.25
C ILE A 159 -13.81 -17.32 -6.18
N ASP A 160 -14.44 -16.45 -5.39
CA ASP A 160 -15.90 -16.38 -5.29
C ASP A 160 -16.56 -15.69 -6.50
N LYS A 161 -15.86 -14.74 -7.16
CA LYS A 161 -16.37 -13.95 -8.30
C LYS A 161 -16.23 -14.61 -9.66
N SER A 162 -15.43 -15.67 -9.83
CA SER A 162 -15.44 -16.49 -11.05
C SER A 162 -16.81 -17.15 -11.31
N ASN A 163 -17.77 -17.00 -10.37
CA ASN A 163 -19.15 -17.49 -10.47
C ASN A 163 -20.21 -16.39 -10.70
N GLN A 164 -19.88 -15.10 -10.78
CA GLN A 164 -20.89 -14.04 -11.04
C GLN A 164 -20.38 -12.88 -11.91
N GLU A 165 -21.00 -12.73 -13.07
CA GLU A 165 -20.96 -11.57 -13.97
C GLU A 165 -21.52 -10.33 -13.27
N ASN A 166 -20.67 -9.41 -12.79
CA ASN A 166 -21.11 -8.08 -12.35
C ASN A 166 -19.97 -7.04 -12.39
N GLN A 167 -19.41 -6.82 -13.59
CA GLN A 167 -18.51 -5.69 -13.87
C GLN A 167 -18.86 -5.06 -15.24
N GLN A 168 -20.06 -4.49 -15.36
CA GLN A 168 -20.58 -3.99 -16.64
C GLN A 168 -20.04 -2.61 -17.08
N ASN A 169 -19.11 -1.98 -16.36
CA ASN A 169 -18.69 -0.59 -16.65
C ASN A 169 -17.18 -0.34 -16.72
N LEU A 170 -16.34 -1.39 -16.72
CA LEU A 170 -14.88 -1.26 -16.79
C LEU A 170 -14.34 -2.13 -17.93
N GLY A 171 -13.39 -1.63 -18.72
CA GLY A 171 -12.87 -2.38 -19.87
C GLY A 171 -12.27 -3.72 -19.48
N HIS A 172 -12.22 -4.63 -20.45
CA HIS A 172 -11.87 -6.03 -20.22
C HIS A 172 -10.44 -6.16 -19.67
N GLU A 173 -9.49 -5.34 -20.15
CA GLU A 173 -8.07 -5.35 -19.75
C GLU A 173 -7.90 -4.97 -18.28
N ILE A 174 -8.52 -3.87 -17.85
CA ILE A 174 -8.44 -3.40 -16.46
C ILE A 174 -9.14 -4.38 -15.55
N THR A 175 -10.30 -4.89 -15.97
CA THR A 175 -11.04 -5.91 -15.24
C THR A 175 -10.18 -7.18 -15.05
N MET A 176 -9.52 -7.66 -16.10
CA MET A 176 -8.62 -8.81 -16.04
C MET A 176 -7.42 -8.53 -15.12
N TYR A 177 -6.76 -7.38 -15.27
CA TYR A 177 -5.62 -6.99 -14.44
C TYR A 177 -5.98 -6.91 -12.95
N LEU A 178 -7.10 -6.26 -12.61
CA LEU A 178 -7.60 -6.19 -11.24
C LEU A 178 -8.09 -7.56 -10.73
N SER A 179 -8.53 -8.46 -11.60
CA SER A 179 -8.97 -9.78 -11.16
C SER A 179 -7.81 -10.70 -10.74
N THR A 180 -6.61 -10.52 -11.29
CA THR A 180 -5.46 -11.36 -10.95
C THR A 180 -4.99 -11.14 -9.49
N PRO A 181 -4.41 -12.15 -8.83
CA PRO A 181 -3.86 -11.98 -7.48
C PRO A 181 -2.75 -10.93 -7.45
N VAL A 182 -2.53 -10.33 -6.28
CA VAL A 182 -1.43 -9.37 -6.10
C VAL A 182 -0.09 -10.09 -6.06
N SER A 183 0.92 -9.45 -6.63
CA SER A 183 2.30 -9.97 -6.67
C SER A 183 2.99 -9.86 -5.31
N THR A 184 4.04 -10.64 -5.10
CA THR A 184 4.83 -10.55 -3.85
C THR A 184 5.59 -9.23 -3.78
N LEU A 185 5.82 -8.70 -2.57
CA LEU A 185 6.48 -7.41 -2.36
C LEU A 185 7.91 -7.34 -2.93
N ASN A 186 8.59 -8.50 -3.01
CA ASN A 186 9.96 -8.63 -3.51
C ASN A 186 10.04 -8.75 -5.04
N THR A 187 8.89 -8.82 -5.73
CA THR A 187 8.85 -8.90 -7.20
C THR A 187 9.18 -7.53 -7.77
N ASP A 188 9.99 -7.48 -8.83
CA ASP A 188 10.13 -6.28 -9.63
C ASP A 188 8.77 -5.98 -10.30
N PRO A 189 8.14 -4.81 -10.01
CA PRO A 189 6.83 -4.47 -10.56
C PRO A 189 6.82 -4.40 -12.09
N LEU A 190 7.97 -4.20 -12.74
CA LEU A 190 8.10 -4.12 -14.20
C LEU A 190 8.21 -5.50 -14.87
N MET A 191 8.41 -6.57 -14.09
CA MET A 191 8.62 -7.94 -14.62
C MET A 191 7.35 -8.80 -14.64
N CYS A 192 6.21 -8.27 -14.21
CA CYS A 192 4.96 -9.03 -14.04
C CYS A 192 4.27 -9.47 -15.37
N GLY A 193 4.78 -9.05 -16.53
CA GLY A 193 4.19 -9.31 -17.85
C GLY A 193 4.96 -10.27 -18.76
N LYS A 194 6.06 -10.88 -18.31
CA LYS A 194 6.87 -11.81 -19.12
C LYS A 194 6.39 -13.25 -18.94
N ASN A 195 5.30 -13.63 -19.60
CA ASN A 195 4.92 -15.03 -19.84
C ASN A 195 4.52 -15.21 -21.30
#